data_AF-X1Q6J1-F1
#
_entry.id   AF-X1Q6J1-F1
#
_cell.length_a   1.000
_cell.length_b   1.000
_cell.length_c   1.000
_cell.angle_alpha   90.00
_cell.angle_beta   90.00
_cell.angle_gamma   90.00
#
_symmetry.space_group_name_H-M   'P 1'
#
loop_
_entity.id
_entity.type
_entity.pdbx_description
1 polymer ?
#
loop_
_entity_poly.entity_id
_entity_poly.type
_entity_poly.pdbx_seq_one_letter_code
_entity_poly.pdbx_strand_id
1 'polypeptide(L)'
;MAENKDVEGLIGVLIHNKNKHIVKRAIFALGEIKDKKAVEPLIEVGLKSGLITIRSAAIRALGDIGSNEAVKPLTMLMNDEKEKLNVREEISEVLGKIASEEVVTSLIAALG
;
A
#
# COMPACT_ATOMS: atom_id res chain seq x y z
N MET A 1 -25.46 -7.93 4.61
CA MET A 1 -25.43 -6.46 4.45
C MET A 1 -24.27 -6.17 3.52
N ALA A 2 -24.53 -5.68 2.31
CA ALA A 2 -23.45 -5.20 1.44
C ALA A 2 -22.96 -3.89 2.06
N GLU A 3 -21.85 -3.94 2.79
CA GLU A 3 -21.17 -2.73 3.25
C GLU A 3 -20.92 -1.86 2.03
N ASN A 4 -21.51 -0.67 2.03
CA ASN A 4 -21.31 0.33 1.00
C ASN A 4 -19.82 0.67 0.97
N LYS A 5 -19.08 0.08 0.02
CA LYS A 5 -17.65 0.27 -0.20
C LYS A 5 -17.44 1.66 -0.83
N ASP A 6 -17.72 2.71 -0.07
CA ASP A 6 -17.54 4.09 -0.51
C ASP A 6 -16.04 4.43 -0.54
N VAL A 7 -15.38 3.97 -1.60
CA VAL A 7 -13.95 4.19 -1.85
C VAL A 7 -13.65 5.68 -1.93
N GLU A 8 -14.53 6.45 -2.56
CA GLU A 8 -14.35 7.89 -2.75
C GLU A 8 -14.45 8.65 -1.41
N GLY A 9 -15.41 8.29 -0.56
CA GLY A 9 -15.51 8.80 0.80
C GLY A 9 -14.28 8.45 1.65
N LEU A 10 -13.79 7.20 1.57
CA LEU A 10 -12.59 6.77 2.30
C LEU A 10 -11.31 7.46 1.79
N ILE A 11 -11.19 7.72 0.49
CA ILE A 11 -10.13 8.56 -0.08
C ILE A 11 -10.24 9.98 0.47
N GLY A 12 -11.44 10.55 0.53
CA GLY A 12 -11.67 11.85 1.15
C GLY A 12 -11.22 11.90 2.62
N VAL A 13 -11.46 10.83 3.39
CA VAL A 13 -10.97 10.70 4.77
C VAL A 13 -9.44 10.64 4.83
N LEU A 14 -8.79 9.87 3.95
CA LEU A 14 -7.33 9.80 3.88
C LEU A 14 -6.70 11.18 3.64
N ILE A 15 -7.27 11.97 2.73
CA ILE A 15 -6.71 13.24 2.30
C ILE A 15 -7.00 14.37 3.31
N HIS A 16 -8.23 14.47 3.81
CA HIS A 16 -8.70 15.66 4.51
C HIS A 16 -8.82 15.48 6.04
N ASN A 17 -8.81 14.26 6.56
CA ASN A 17 -9.05 14.04 7.99
C ASN A 17 -7.79 14.27 8.84
N LYS A 18 -7.92 15.08 9.89
CA LYS A 18 -6.81 15.41 10.80
C LYS A 18 -6.57 14.31 11.85
N ASN A 19 -7.57 13.49 12.16
CA ASN A 19 -7.46 12.42 13.14
C ASN A 19 -6.79 11.19 12.53
N LYS A 20 -5.57 10.92 12.97
CA LYS A 20 -4.72 9.86 12.42
C LYS A 20 -5.21 8.46 12.71
N HIS A 21 -6.00 8.25 13.76
CA HIS A 21 -6.66 6.96 14.01
C HIS A 21 -7.76 6.69 12.97
N ILE A 22 -8.53 7.72 12.60
CA ILE A 22 -9.56 7.63 11.56
C ILE A 22 -8.90 7.41 10.20
N VAL A 23 -7.86 8.18 9.86
CA VAL A 23 -7.09 8.01 8.62
C VAL A 23 -6.53 6.58 8.51
N LYS A 24 -5.92 6.06 9.59
CA LYS A 24 -5.37 4.69 9.59
C LYS A 24 -6.45 3.64 9.31
N ARG A 25 -7.64 3.78 9.91
CA ARG A 25 -8.77 2.86 9.66
C ARG A 25 -9.25 2.95 8.21
N ALA A 26 -9.32 4.16 7.65
CA ALA A 26 -9.70 4.35 6.26
C ALA A 26 -8.71 3.67 5.30
N ILE A 27 -7.40 3.77 5.58
CA ILE A 27 -6.37 3.09 4.79
C ILE A 27 -6.56 1.57 4.80
N PHE A 28 -6.81 0.96 5.96
CA PHE A 28 -7.05 -0.49 6.01
C PHE A 28 -8.32 -0.87 5.24
N ALA A 29 -9.40 -0.13 5.41
CA ALA A 29 -10.63 -0.37 4.65
C ALA A 29 -10.40 -0.27 3.13
N LEU A 30 -9.60 0.71 2.66
CA LEU A 30 -9.23 0.82 1.25
C LEU A 30 -8.45 -0.42 0.76
N GLY A 31 -7.54 -0.94 1.58
CA GLY A 31 -6.82 -2.19 1.32
C GLY A 31 -7.74 -3.41 1.21
N GLU A 32 -8.69 -3.55 2.14
CA GLU A 32 -9.67 -4.64 2.15
C GLU A 32 -10.67 -4.57 0.97
N ILE A 33 -11.02 -3.34 0.55
CA ILE A 33 -11.89 -3.11 -0.59
C ILE A 33 -11.21 -3.51 -1.91
N LYS A 34 -9.88 -3.34 -2.00
CA LYS A 34 -9.04 -3.69 -3.16
C LYS A 34 -9.40 -2.94 -4.46
N ASP A 35 -10.00 -1.76 -4.35
CA ASP A 35 -10.28 -0.91 -5.50
C ASP A 35 -9.02 -0.13 -5.91
N LYS A 36 -8.65 -0.24 -7.19
CA LYS A 36 -7.48 0.44 -7.76
C LYS A 36 -7.55 1.96 -7.66
N LYS A 37 -8.74 2.56 -7.55
CA LYS A 37 -8.91 4.00 -7.30
C LYS A 37 -8.17 4.48 -6.04
N ALA A 38 -7.92 3.59 -5.08
CA ALA A 38 -7.22 3.92 -3.84
C ALA A 38 -5.69 4.00 -3.99
N VAL A 39 -5.12 3.44 -5.07
CA VAL A 39 -3.66 3.25 -5.22
C VAL A 39 -2.92 4.59 -5.23
N GLU A 40 -3.31 5.51 -6.10
CA GLU A 40 -2.66 6.82 -6.19
C GLU A 40 -2.80 7.64 -4.89
N PRO A 41 -3.97 7.77 -4.25
CA PRO A 41 -4.08 8.40 -2.93
C PRO A 41 -3.22 7.76 -1.84
N LEU A 42 -3.14 6.43 -1.81
CA LEU A 42 -2.29 5.70 -0.85
C LEU A 42 -0.80 5.97 -1.08
N ILE A 43 -0.38 6.11 -2.34
CA ILE A 43 1.00 6.49 -2.70
C ILE A 43 1.28 7.95 -2.30
N GLU A 44 0.43 8.88 -2.73
CA GLU A 44 0.70 10.32 -2.59
C GLU A 44 0.53 10.83 -1.17
N VAL A 45 -0.42 10.28 -0.40
CA VAL A 45 -0.71 10.72 0.96
C VAL A 45 -0.24 9.71 2.01
N GLY A 46 -0.49 8.42 1.77
CA GLY A 46 -0.16 7.37 2.72
C GLY A 46 1.33 7.18 2.88
N LEU A 47 2.05 6.87 1.79
CA LEU A 47 3.50 6.62 1.81
C LEU A 47 4.30 7.88 2.17
N LYS A 48 3.84 9.07 1.81
CA LYS A 48 4.52 10.34 2.12
C LYS A 48 4.21 10.88 3.52
N SER A 49 3.42 10.17 4.31
CA SER A 49 3.08 10.59 5.67
C SER A 49 4.31 10.63 6.57
N GLY A 50 4.44 11.69 7.39
CA GLY A 50 5.47 11.76 8.43
C GLY A 50 5.30 10.74 9.56
N LEU A 51 4.13 10.10 9.67
CA LEU A 51 3.82 9.11 10.69
C LEU A 51 4.07 7.69 10.17
N ILE A 52 5.02 6.99 10.81
CA ILE A 52 5.36 5.59 10.49
C ILE A 52 4.12 4.69 10.48
N THR A 53 3.21 4.86 11.44
CA THR A 53 2.00 4.05 11.54
C THR A 53 1.03 4.22 10.37
N ILE A 54 1.05 5.38 9.71
CA ILE A 54 0.27 5.65 8.50
C ILE A 54 0.98 5.09 7.27
N ARG A 55 2.31 5.24 7.18
CA ARG A 55 3.10 4.64 6.10
C ARG A 55 2.96 3.12 6.08
N SER A 56 3.15 2.44 7.21
CA SER A 56 2.95 0.98 7.32
C SER A 56 1.54 0.55 6.95
N ALA A 57 0.51 1.30 7.35
CA ALA A 57 -0.86 0.99 6.94
C ALA A 57 -1.03 1.10 5.42
N ALA A 58 -0.45 2.14 4.79
CA ALA A 58 -0.52 2.34 3.35
C ALA A 58 0.26 1.26 2.58
N ILE A 59 1.43 0.87 3.07
CA ILE A 59 2.23 -0.22 2.51
C ILE A 59 1.42 -1.53 2.47
N ARG A 60 0.79 -1.89 3.60
CA ARG A 60 -0.08 -3.08 3.67
C ARG A 60 -1.27 -2.98 2.72
N ALA A 61 -1.98 -1.85 2.74
CA ALA A 61 -3.14 -1.65 1.88
C ALA A 61 -2.78 -1.75 0.39
N LEU A 62 -1.65 -1.20 -0.03
CA LEU A 62 -1.14 -1.35 -1.39
C LEU A 62 -0.80 -2.81 -1.73
N GLY A 63 -0.24 -3.56 -0.77
CA GLY A 63 -0.04 -4.99 -0.88
C GLY A 63 -1.34 -5.78 -1.04
N ASP A 64 -2.35 -5.45 -0.26
CA ASP A 64 -3.67 -6.10 -0.31
C ASP A 64 -4.40 -5.82 -1.62
N ILE A 65 -4.27 -4.58 -2.15
CA ILE A 65 -4.76 -4.19 -3.47
C ILE A 65 -4.02 -4.93 -4.59
N GLY A 66 -2.71 -5.16 -4.44
CA GLY A 66 -1.90 -5.92 -5.40
C GLY A 66 -1.63 -5.18 -6.72
N SER A 67 -1.64 -3.85 -6.73
CA SER A 67 -1.41 -3.08 -7.96
C SER A 67 0.09 -2.93 -8.27
N ASN A 68 0.49 -3.31 -9.49
CA ASN A 68 1.86 -3.10 -9.99
C ASN A 68 2.29 -1.62 -10.00
N GLU A 69 1.34 -0.69 -10.03
CA GLU A 69 1.62 0.76 -9.92
C GLU A 69 2.32 1.12 -8.60
N ALA A 70 2.12 0.33 -7.54
CA ALA A 70 2.76 0.53 -6.24
C ALA A 70 4.23 0.08 -6.21
N VAL A 71 4.69 -0.75 -7.15
CA VAL A 71 6.03 -1.37 -7.12
C VAL A 71 7.13 -0.32 -7.11
N LYS A 72 7.07 0.66 -8.04
CA LYS A 72 8.11 1.69 -8.15
C LYS A 72 8.15 2.62 -6.91
N PRO A 73 7.02 3.19 -6.43
CA PRO A 73 7.00 3.98 -5.20
C PRO A 73 7.50 3.21 -3.97
N LEU A 74 7.07 1.96 -3.80
CA LEU A 74 7.51 1.10 -2.70
C LEU A 74 9.01 0.81 -2.78
N THR A 75 9.53 0.51 -3.97
CA THR A 75 10.98 0.30 -4.17
C THR A 75 11.79 1.54 -3.84
N MET A 76 11.30 2.74 -4.20
CA MET A 76 11.94 4.00 -3.82
C MET A 76 11.98 4.19 -2.30
N LEU A 77 10.86 3.94 -1.61
CA LEU A 77 10.77 4.05 -0.15
C LEU A 77 11.63 3.00 0.56
N MET A 78 11.73 1.78 0.03
CA MET A 78 12.61 0.72 0.52
C MET A 78 14.09 1.06 0.39
N ASN A 79 14.48 1.92 -0.56
CA ASN A 79 15.85 2.35 -0.76
C ASN A 79 16.18 3.69 -0.08
N ASP A 80 15.22 4.30 0.62
CA ASP A 80 15.47 5.50 1.42
C ASP A 80 16.22 5.13 2.71
N GLU A 81 17.47 5.55 2.82
CA GLU A 81 18.32 5.33 4.00
C GLU A 81 17.77 5.97 5.28
N LYS A 82 16.88 6.96 5.15
CA LYS A 82 16.23 7.61 6.30
C LYS A 82 15.01 6.82 6.79
N GLU A 83 14.50 5.89 5.99
CA GLU A 83 13.36 5.06 6.37
C GLU A 83 13.79 4.02 7.42
N LYS A 84 12.87 3.71 8.33
CA LYS A 84 13.16 2.76 9.41
C LYS A 84 13.32 1.35 8.86
N LEU A 85 14.29 0.61 9.39
CA LEU A 85 14.61 -0.75 8.95
C LEU A 85 13.37 -1.66 8.91
N ASN A 86 12.55 -1.63 9.97
CA ASN A 86 11.32 -2.43 10.05
C ASN A 86 10.28 -2.07 8.97
N VAL A 87 10.24 -0.81 8.51
CA VAL A 87 9.37 -0.38 7.41
C VAL A 87 9.92 -0.89 6.07
N ARG A 88 11.24 -0.85 5.89
CA ARG A 88 11.90 -1.39 4.69
C ARG A 88 11.71 -2.91 4.56
N GLU A 89 11.76 -3.65 5.67
CA GLU A 89 11.46 -5.09 5.73
C GLU A 89 10.00 -5.37 5.33
N GLU A 90 9.05 -4.61 5.88
CA GLU A 90 7.63 -4.69 5.53
C GLU A 90 7.38 -4.42 4.03
N ILE A 91 8.07 -3.44 3.46
CA ILE A 91 8.01 -3.17 2.02
C ILE A 91 8.53 -4.36 1.21
N SER A 92 9.62 -5.01 1.65
CA SER A 92 10.18 -6.17 0.96
C SER A 92 9.17 -7.32 0.90
N GLU A 93 8.47 -7.59 2.01
CA GLU A 93 7.39 -8.59 2.06
C GLU A 93 6.23 -8.22 1.12
N VAL A 94 5.79 -6.96 1.16
CA VAL A 94 4.70 -6.48 0.31
C VAL A 94 5.08 -6.52 -1.18
N LEU A 95 6.30 -6.12 -1.55
CA LEU A 95 6.78 -6.21 -2.93
C LEU A 95 6.81 -7.67 -3.40
N GLY A 96 7.20 -8.62 -2.55
CA GLY A 96 7.11 -10.06 -2.86
C GLY A 96 5.67 -10.55 -3.09
N LYS A 97 4.68 -9.94 -2.42
CA LYS A 97 3.25 -10.24 -2.64
C LYS A 97 2.70 -9.56 -3.91
N ILE A 98 3.08 -8.31 -4.17
CA ILE A 98 2.61 -7.53 -5.34
C ILE A 98 3.24 -8.04 -6.64
N ALA A 99 4.53 -8.37 -6.61
CA ALA A 99 5.22 -9.06 -7.69
C ALA A 99 4.64 -10.48 -7.79
N SER A 100 3.42 -10.56 -8.33
CA SER A 100 2.61 -11.77 -8.35
C SER A 100 3.34 -12.89 -9.07
N GLU A 101 2.95 -14.11 -8.69
CA GLU A 101 3.29 -15.42 -9.22
C GLU A 101 3.65 -15.48 -10.72
N GLU A 102 3.14 -14.63 -11.60
CA GLU A 102 3.51 -14.59 -13.02
C GLU A 102 5.01 -14.32 -13.27
N VAL A 103 5.64 -13.40 -12.54
CA VAL A 103 7.09 -13.10 -12.67
C VAL A 103 7.92 -14.19 -12.00
N VAL A 104 7.47 -14.71 -10.86
CA VAL A 104 8.14 -15.82 -10.15
C VAL A 104 8.04 -17.13 -10.95
N THR A 105 6.88 -17.42 -11.54
CA THR A 105 6.64 -18.60 -12.39
C THR A 105 7.40 -18.47 -13.71
N SER A 106 7.44 -17.27 -14.30
CA SER A 106 8.26 -16.99 -15.48
C SER A 106 9.76 -17.06 -15.19
N LEU A 107 10.21 -16.64 -13.99
CA LEU A 107 11.59 -16.82 -13.53
C LEU A 107 11.93 -18.28 -13.24
N ILE A 108 11.02 -19.06 -12.64
CA ILE A 108 11.19 -20.50 -12.40
C ILE A 108 11.24 -21.26 -13.75
N ALA A 109 10.37 -20.93 -14.70
CA ALA A 109 10.31 -21.57 -16.02
C ALA A 109 11.50 -21.20 -16.92
N ALA A 110 12.12 -20.03 -16.72
CA ALA A 110 13.32 -19.61 -17.46
C ALA A 110 14.63 -20.16 -16.88
N LEU A 111 14.59 -20.72 -15.65
CA LEU A 111 15.73 -21.31 -14.94
C LEU A 111 15.70 -22.85 -14.92
N GLY A 112 14.63 -23.46 -15.43
CA GLY A 112 14.53 -24.90 -15.72
C GLY A 112 14.78 -25.19 -17.19
#